data_AF-A0A4R2DNI9-F1
#
_entry.id   AF-A0A4R2DNI9-F1
#
_cell.length_a   1.000
_cell.length_b   1.000
_cell.length_c   1.000
_cell.angle_alpha   90.00
_cell.angle_beta   90.00
_cell.angle_gamma   90.00
#
_symmetry.space_group_name_H-M   'P 1'
#
loop_
_entity.id
_entity.type
_entity.pdbx_description
1 polymer ?
#
loop_
_entity_poly.entity_id
_entity_poly.type
_entity_poly.pdbx_seq_one_letter_code
_entity_poly.pdbx_strand_id
1 'polypeptide(L)'
;MSTGGLDSNSGSGSDVSDARLRVQIGEASAALLRLNSTAPNAAGSLVALVRVIADEAARNKRFANAIAGALGPAAAAGNVVPAPTRQAPARQAPARRAKRAPGPFDPFEVFRDGGEAGLRDKLALLDVDRLKDIIAEHAMDYDKLAMRWRTPSKLQERIVDRVKALSTKGDAFR
;
A
#
# COMPACT_ATOMS: atom_id res chain seq x y z
N MET A 1 -48.58 8.60 27.59
CA MET A 1 -47.40 7.77 27.97
C MET A 1 -46.78 7.26 26.68
N SER A 2 -45.67 7.87 26.28
CA SER A 2 -45.03 7.64 24.97
C SER A 2 -44.48 6.22 24.85
N THR A 3 -44.70 5.65 23.68
CA THR A 3 -44.07 4.45 23.14
C THR A 3 -42.58 4.68 22.92
N GLY A 4 -41.72 4.03 23.71
CA GLY A 4 -40.29 3.91 23.42
C GLY A 4 -40.06 2.72 22.51
N GLY A 5 -39.80 2.98 21.23
CA GLY A 5 -39.36 1.96 20.27
C GLY A 5 -37.89 1.64 20.49
N LEU A 6 -37.57 0.35 20.67
CA LEU A 6 -36.21 -0.16 20.62
C LEU A 6 -35.75 -0.21 19.15
N ASP A 7 -34.76 0.61 18.83
CA ASP A 7 -33.85 0.43 17.71
C ASP A 7 -32.95 -0.79 17.96
N SER A 8 -33.20 -1.87 17.22
CA SER A 8 -32.34 -3.06 17.20
C SER A 8 -32.40 -3.71 15.82
N ASN A 9 -31.68 -3.16 14.83
CA ASN A 9 -31.64 -3.75 13.48
C ASN A 9 -30.27 -3.71 12.79
N SER A 10 -29.18 -3.37 13.48
CA SER A 10 -27.86 -3.23 12.84
C SER A 10 -26.94 -4.47 12.97
N GLY A 11 -27.30 -5.49 13.76
CA GLY A 11 -26.44 -6.65 14.06
C GLY A 11 -26.53 -7.82 13.06
N SER A 12 -27.70 -8.09 12.49
CA SER A 12 -27.93 -9.32 11.71
C SER A 12 -27.15 -9.40 10.39
N GLY A 13 -26.78 -8.25 9.79
CA GLY A 13 -26.08 -8.21 8.50
C GLY A 13 -24.59 -8.55 8.59
N SER A 14 -23.92 -8.15 9.67
CA SER A 14 -22.51 -8.47 9.90
C SER A 14 -22.31 -9.94 10.27
N ASP A 15 -23.21 -10.51 11.06
CA ASP A 15 -23.12 -11.92 11.49
C ASP A 15 -23.25 -12.88 10.30
N VAL A 16 -24.18 -12.61 9.38
CA VAL A 16 -24.34 -13.41 8.15
C VAL A 16 -23.13 -13.27 7.23
N SER A 17 -22.55 -12.07 7.15
CA SER A 17 -21.35 -11.81 6.33
C SER A 17 -20.12 -12.52 6.90
N ASP A 18 -19.94 -12.50 8.21
CA ASP A 18 -18.84 -13.17 8.90
C ASP A 18 -18.97 -14.71 8.78
N ALA A 19 -20.19 -15.23 8.95
CA ALA A 19 -20.47 -16.65 8.75
C ALA A 19 -20.13 -17.11 7.33
N ARG A 20 -20.51 -16.31 6.31
CA ARG A 20 -20.17 -16.60 4.91
C ARG A 20 -18.66 -16.59 4.65
N LEU A 21 -17.94 -15.62 5.23
CA LEU A 21 -16.49 -15.55 5.10
C LEU A 21 -15.81 -16.79 5.70
N ARG A 22 -16.26 -17.27 6.86
CA ARG A 22 -15.73 -18.49 7.48
C ARG A 22 -15.90 -19.72 6.58
N VAL A 23 -17.06 -19.85 5.94
CA VAL A 23 -17.31 -20.95 4.97
C VAL A 23 -16.33 -20.86 3.79
N GLN A 24 -16.17 -19.68 3.20
CA GLN A 24 -15.23 -19.47 2.08
C GLN A 24 -13.78 -19.76 2.44
N ILE A 25 -13.35 -19.40 3.66
CA ILE A 25 -12.02 -19.74 4.18
C ILE A 25 -11.85 -21.27 4.28
N GLY A 26 -12.88 -21.98 4.74
CA GLY A 26 -12.90 -23.43 4.80
C GLY A 26 -12.77 -24.09 3.42
N GLU A 27 -13.53 -23.59 2.43
CA GLU A 27 -13.47 -24.06 1.04
C GLU A 27 -12.09 -23.84 0.41
N ALA A 28 -11.50 -22.65 0.62
CA ALA A 28 -10.15 -22.34 0.16
C ALA A 28 -9.10 -23.26 0.78
N SER A 29 -9.23 -23.54 2.08
CA SER A 29 -8.35 -24.48 2.78
C SER A 29 -8.46 -25.90 2.22
N ALA A 30 -9.68 -26.38 1.96
CA ALA A 30 -9.91 -27.68 1.33
C ALA A 30 -9.33 -27.76 -0.10
N ALA A 31 -9.43 -26.67 -0.87
CA ALA A 31 -8.82 -26.57 -2.20
C ALA A 31 -7.28 -26.67 -2.14
N LEU A 32 -6.65 -25.98 -1.18
CA LEU A 32 -5.20 -26.04 -0.97
C LEU A 32 -4.74 -27.45 -0.54
N LEU A 33 -5.52 -28.15 0.29
CA LEU A 33 -5.22 -29.53 0.68
C LEU A 33 -5.28 -30.49 -0.53
N ARG A 34 -6.28 -30.34 -1.41
CA ARG A 34 -6.34 -31.12 -2.66
C ARG A 34 -5.15 -30.83 -3.56
N LEU A 35 -4.77 -29.56 -3.69
CA LEU A 35 -3.57 -29.17 -4.46
C LEU A 35 -2.31 -29.78 -3.87
N ASN A 36 -2.19 -29.88 -2.55
CA ASN A 36 -1.03 -30.46 -1.90
C ASN A 36 -0.83 -31.94 -2.26
N SER A 37 -1.90 -32.70 -2.49
CA SER A 37 -1.83 -34.10 -2.93
C SER A 37 -1.26 -34.26 -4.34
N THR A 38 -1.41 -33.25 -5.21
CA THR A 38 -0.93 -33.30 -6.61
C THR A 38 0.33 -32.48 -6.86
N ALA A 39 0.53 -31.40 -6.12
CA ALA A 39 1.59 -30.41 -6.31
C ALA A 39 1.97 -29.74 -4.95
N PRO A 40 2.74 -30.44 -4.09
CA PRO A 40 3.01 -29.99 -2.73
C PRO A 40 3.80 -28.68 -2.65
N ASN A 41 4.77 -28.48 -3.56
CA ASN A 41 5.54 -27.23 -3.61
C ASN A 41 4.65 -26.03 -3.95
N ALA A 42 3.73 -26.18 -4.91
CA ALA A 42 2.81 -25.12 -5.29
C ALA A 42 1.82 -24.78 -4.16
N ALA A 43 1.30 -25.81 -3.48
CA ALA A 43 0.44 -25.61 -2.30
C ALA A 43 1.18 -24.87 -1.18
N GLY A 44 2.41 -25.27 -0.87
CA GLY A 44 3.26 -24.61 0.12
C GLY A 44 3.54 -23.14 -0.23
N SER A 45 3.92 -22.86 -1.48
CA SER A 45 4.15 -21.49 -1.95
C SER A 45 2.90 -20.61 -1.86
N LEU A 46 1.72 -21.15 -2.20
CA LEU A 46 0.46 -20.39 -2.14
C LEU A 46 0.03 -20.10 -0.70
N VAL A 47 0.20 -21.05 0.22
CA VAL A 47 -0.03 -20.82 1.66
C VAL A 47 0.90 -19.73 2.19
N ALA A 48 2.18 -19.79 1.85
CA ALA A 48 3.16 -18.77 2.27
C ALA A 48 2.79 -17.39 1.72
N LEU A 49 2.41 -17.31 0.45
CA LEU A 49 1.99 -16.06 -0.19
C LEU A 49 0.77 -15.45 0.49
N VAL A 50 -0.28 -16.24 0.73
CA VAL A 50 -1.52 -15.76 1.38
C VAL A 50 -1.23 -15.23 2.79
N ARG A 51 -0.36 -15.91 3.55
CA ARG A 51 0.06 -15.45 4.89
C ARG A 51 0.75 -14.09 4.84
N VAL A 52 1.74 -13.93 3.96
CA VAL A 52 2.46 -12.65 3.81
C VAL A 52 1.50 -11.52 3.44
N ILE A 53 0.57 -11.77 2.51
CA ILE A 53 -0.43 -10.78 2.10
C ILE A 53 -1.36 -10.43 3.27
N ALA A 54 -1.84 -11.42 4.01
CA ALA A 54 -2.72 -11.19 5.16
C ALA A 54 -2.02 -10.40 6.28
N ASP A 55 -0.79 -10.75 6.60
CA ASP A 55 0.01 -10.07 7.62
C ASP A 55 0.32 -8.62 7.24
N GLU A 56 0.60 -8.36 5.96
CA GLU A 56 0.79 -7.00 5.46
C GLU A 56 -0.52 -6.22 5.47
N ALA A 57 -1.64 -6.82 5.06
CA ALA A 57 -2.96 -6.16 5.09
C ALA A 57 -3.40 -5.81 6.51
N ALA A 58 -3.09 -6.65 7.49
CA ALA A 58 -3.37 -6.38 8.90
C ALA A 58 -2.53 -5.21 9.45
N ARG A 59 -1.27 -5.11 9.05
CA ARG A 59 -0.34 -4.06 9.50
C ARG A 59 -0.52 -2.74 8.75
N ASN A 60 -1.03 -2.79 7.51
CA ASN A 60 -1.08 -1.65 6.60
C ASN A 60 -2.46 -1.45 5.98
N LYS A 61 -3.25 -0.54 6.55
CA LYS A 61 -4.61 -0.20 6.05
C LYS A 61 -4.63 0.30 4.60
N ARG A 62 -3.57 0.97 4.11
CA ARG A 62 -3.48 1.40 2.70
C ARG A 62 -3.41 0.17 1.79
N PHE A 63 -2.64 -0.84 2.19
CA PHE A 63 -2.51 -2.09 1.44
C PHE A 63 -3.81 -2.90 1.45
N ALA A 64 -4.47 -3.05 2.61
CA ALA A 64 -5.79 -3.70 2.69
C ALA A 64 -6.84 -3.06 1.74
N ASN A 65 -6.90 -1.72 1.70
CA ASN A 65 -7.79 -1.00 0.79
C ASN A 65 -7.38 -1.17 -0.69
N ALA A 66 -6.09 -1.26 -0.99
CA ALA A 66 -5.59 -1.49 -2.34
C ALA A 66 -5.99 -2.89 -2.84
N ILE A 67 -5.90 -3.92 -1.99
CA ILE A 67 -6.37 -5.28 -2.30
C ILE A 67 -7.87 -5.26 -2.61
N ALA A 68 -8.68 -4.63 -1.76
CA ALA A 68 -10.12 -4.54 -1.97
C ALA A 68 -10.49 -3.81 -3.28
N GLY A 69 -9.72 -2.78 -3.67
CA GLY A 69 -9.91 -2.08 -4.93
C GLY A 69 -9.46 -2.87 -6.17
N ALA A 70 -8.37 -3.65 -6.05
CA ALA A 70 -7.83 -4.44 -7.15
C ALA A 70 -8.63 -5.73 -7.40
N LEU A 71 -9.14 -6.36 -6.34
CA LEU A 71 -9.89 -7.62 -6.39
C LEU A 71 -11.41 -7.44 -6.27
N GLY A 72 -11.87 -6.19 -6.17
CA GLY A 72 -13.30 -5.85 -6.23
C GLY A 72 -13.92 -6.25 -7.58
N PRO A 73 -15.23 -6.03 -7.79
CA PRO A 73 -15.95 -6.44 -9.00
C PRO A 73 -15.54 -5.59 -10.22
N ALA A 74 -14.33 -5.82 -10.71
CA ALA A 74 -13.77 -5.39 -11.99
C ALA A 74 -13.04 -6.56 -12.68
N ALA A 75 -12.99 -7.75 -12.08
CA ALA A 75 -12.40 -8.95 -12.67
C ALA A 75 -13.39 -9.75 -13.55
N ALA A 76 -14.64 -9.28 -13.72
CA ALA A 76 -15.67 -9.94 -14.54
C ALA A 76 -16.00 -9.20 -15.85
N ALA A 77 -15.25 -8.16 -16.23
CA ALA A 77 -15.40 -7.49 -17.52
C ALA A 77 -14.04 -7.40 -18.20
N GLY A 78 -13.89 -8.19 -19.26
CA GLY A 78 -12.70 -8.22 -20.09
C GLY A 78 -12.33 -6.84 -20.66
N ASN A 79 -11.03 -6.69 -20.87
CA ASN A 79 -10.38 -5.84 -21.86
C ASN A 79 -11.23 -4.73 -22.51
N VAL A 80 -11.25 -3.54 -21.92
CA VAL A 80 -11.44 -2.30 -22.68
C VAL A 80 -10.57 -1.21 -22.08
N VAL A 81 -9.58 -0.76 -22.83
CA VAL A 81 -8.89 0.52 -22.61
C VAL A 81 -9.91 1.64 -22.81
N PRO A 82 -10.21 2.53 -21.85
CA PRO A 82 -10.92 3.75 -22.16
C PRO A 82 -9.90 4.85 -22.48
N ALA A 83 -9.95 5.33 -23.71
CA ALA A 83 -9.39 6.61 -24.12
C ALA A 83 -10.01 7.77 -23.28
N PRO A 84 -9.29 8.89 -23.08
CA PRO A 84 -9.72 9.91 -22.14
C PRO A 84 -10.86 10.76 -22.74
N THR A 85 -12.09 10.58 -22.25
CA THR A 85 -13.17 11.53 -22.49
C THR A 85 -13.10 12.68 -21.49
N ARG A 86 -12.86 13.86 -22.05
CA ARG A 86 -12.89 15.18 -21.41
C ARG A 86 -14.27 15.42 -20.79
N GLN A 87 -14.35 15.53 -19.47
CA GLN A 87 -15.54 16.05 -18.78
C GLN A 87 -15.19 17.30 -17.97
N ALA A 88 -15.92 18.38 -18.26
CA ALA A 88 -15.88 19.67 -17.58
C ALA A 88 -16.67 19.63 -16.25
N PRO A 89 -16.52 20.64 -15.35
CA PRO A 89 -16.38 20.41 -13.92
C PRO A 89 -17.70 20.33 -13.15
N ALA A 90 -17.84 19.31 -12.31
CA ALA A 90 -18.80 19.29 -11.21
C ALA A 90 -18.12 19.72 -9.90
N ARG A 91 -18.84 20.52 -9.12
CA ARG A 91 -18.42 21.24 -7.90
C ARG A 91 -17.59 20.39 -6.91
N GLN A 92 -16.52 21.03 -6.44
CA GLN A 92 -15.45 20.48 -5.60
C GLN A 92 -15.96 20.09 -4.20
N ALA A 93 -15.88 18.79 -3.89
CA ALA A 93 -15.63 18.34 -2.51
C ALA A 93 -14.11 18.47 -2.24
N PRO A 94 -13.65 18.77 -1.02
CA PRO A 94 -12.23 18.98 -0.74
C PRO A 94 -11.45 17.73 -1.15
N ALA A 95 -10.63 17.88 -2.19
CA ALA A 95 -9.83 16.80 -2.75
C ALA A 95 -9.00 16.18 -1.62
N ARG A 96 -9.24 14.90 -1.32
CA ARG A 96 -8.27 14.09 -0.59
C ARG A 96 -6.97 14.22 -1.37
N ARG A 97 -5.95 14.83 -0.74
CA ARG A 97 -4.63 15.14 -1.30
C ARG A 97 -4.26 14.11 -2.36
N ALA A 98 -4.17 14.55 -3.62
CA ALA A 98 -3.69 13.70 -4.70
C ALA A 98 -2.44 12.98 -4.19
N LYS A 99 -2.47 11.64 -4.15
CA LYS A 99 -1.27 10.87 -3.87
C LYS A 99 -0.26 11.28 -4.92
N ARG A 100 0.88 11.81 -4.47
CA ARG A 100 2.02 12.12 -5.34
C ARG A 100 2.36 10.88 -6.17
N ALA A 101 2.95 11.09 -7.34
CA ALA A 101 3.41 9.97 -8.14
C ALA A 101 4.38 9.11 -7.29
N PRO A 102 4.46 7.80 -7.54
CA PRO A 102 5.49 6.97 -6.92
C PRO A 102 6.88 7.57 -7.15
N GLY A 103 7.76 7.46 -6.14
CA GLY A 103 9.16 7.83 -6.31
C GLY A 103 9.80 7.01 -7.44
N PRO A 104 10.77 7.58 -8.19
CA PRO A 104 11.39 6.92 -9.35
C PRO A 104 12.20 5.66 -8.99
N PHE A 105 12.59 5.50 -7.72
CA PHE A 105 13.31 4.33 -7.20
C PHE A 105 13.16 4.24 -5.68
N ASP A 106 13.49 3.07 -5.11
CA ASP A 106 13.61 2.89 -3.66
C ASP A 106 15.00 3.36 -3.17
N PRO A 107 15.07 4.38 -2.30
CA PRO A 107 16.33 4.92 -1.82
C PRO A 107 17.06 3.97 -0.85
N PHE A 108 16.38 3.01 -0.22
CA PHE A 108 17.02 2.00 0.64
C PHE A 108 17.78 0.95 -0.17
N GLU A 109 17.21 0.52 -1.31
CA GLU A 109 17.91 -0.39 -2.23
C GLU A 109 19.16 0.27 -2.80
N VAL A 110 19.02 1.51 -3.27
CA VAL A 110 20.15 2.29 -3.82
C VAL A 110 21.23 2.50 -2.76
N PHE A 111 20.85 2.79 -1.51
CA PHE A 111 21.79 2.94 -0.41
C PHE A 111 22.49 1.63 -0.04
N ARG A 112 21.81 0.49 -0.10
CA ARG A 112 22.43 -0.82 0.13
C ARG A 112 23.49 -1.14 -0.93
N ASP A 113 23.20 -0.84 -2.19
CA ASP A 113 24.04 -1.26 -3.31
C ASP A 113 25.22 -0.29 -3.54
N GLY A 114 24.98 1.02 -3.39
CA GLY A 114 25.97 2.07 -3.68
C GLY A 114 26.39 2.92 -2.49
N GLY A 115 25.89 2.61 -1.29
CA GLY A 115 26.14 3.41 -0.09
C GLY A 115 25.58 4.83 -0.21
N GLU A 116 26.11 5.70 0.65
CA GLU A 116 25.73 7.11 0.69
C GLU A 116 26.10 7.86 -0.60
N ALA A 117 27.28 7.57 -1.17
CA ALA A 117 27.75 8.20 -2.40
C ALA A 117 26.83 7.87 -3.58
N GLY A 118 26.53 6.58 -3.80
CA GLY A 118 25.62 6.15 -4.87
C GLY A 118 24.20 6.68 -4.71
N LEU A 119 23.70 6.82 -3.48
CA LEU A 119 22.43 7.47 -3.23
C LEU A 119 22.46 8.97 -3.58
N ARG A 120 23.52 9.69 -3.18
CA ARG A 120 23.65 11.11 -3.53
C ARG A 120 23.72 11.33 -5.04
N ASP A 121 24.47 10.50 -5.75
CA ASP A 121 24.61 10.61 -7.21
C ASP A 121 23.26 10.42 -7.91
N LYS A 122 22.46 9.42 -7.50
CA LYS A 122 21.12 9.24 -8.05
C LYS A 122 20.16 10.38 -7.72
N LEU A 123 20.22 10.91 -6.48
CA LEU A 123 19.37 12.02 -6.06
C LEU A 123 19.74 13.35 -6.74
N ALA A 124 21.00 13.53 -7.14
CA ALA A 124 21.47 14.72 -7.86
C ALA A 124 20.85 14.85 -9.27
N LEU A 125 20.43 13.73 -9.86
CA LEU A 125 19.78 13.69 -11.18
C LEU A 125 18.28 14.02 -11.14
N LEU A 126 17.69 14.16 -9.95
CA LEU A 126 16.25 14.37 -9.78
C LEU A 126 15.90 15.84 -9.57
N ASP A 127 14.74 16.23 -10.11
CA ASP A 127 14.13 17.50 -9.82
C ASP A 127 13.45 17.52 -8.42
N VAL A 128 13.07 18.71 -7.98
CA VAL A 128 12.44 18.94 -6.66
C VAL A 128 11.16 18.12 -6.49
N ASP A 129 10.39 17.92 -7.55
CA ASP A 129 9.12 17.21 -7.48
C ASP A 129 9.34 15.71 -7.32
N ARG A 130 10.27 15.10 -8.05
CA ARG A 130 10.67 13.71 -7.88
C ARG A 130 11.30 13.43 -6.52
N LEU A 131 12.08 14.36 -5.99
CA LEU A 131 12.58 14.26 -4.61
C LEU A 131 11.45 14.24 -3.58
N LYS A 132 10.42 15.08 -3.76
CA LYS A 132 9.24 15.09 -2.89
C LYS A 132 8.37 13.84 -3.06
N ASP A 133 8.32 13.27 -4.25
CA ASP A 133 7.61 12.02 -4.49
C ASP A 133 8.24 10.86 -3.68
N ILE A 134 9.58 10.77 -3.65
CA ILE A 134 10.31 9.81 -2.80
C ILE A 134 10.00 10.03 -1.32
N ILE A 135 10.07 11.28 -0.86
CA ILE A 135 9.83 11.63 0.56
C ILE A 135 8.40 11.27 0.97
N ALA A 136 7.42 11.49 0.09
CA ALA A 136 6.02 11.18 0.35
C ALA A 136 5.77 9.66 0.37
N GLU A 137 6.35 8.90 -0.56
CA GLU A 137 6.12 7.47 -0.66
C GLU A 137 6.74 6.70 0.51
N HIS A 138 7.95 7.08 0.95
CA HIS A 138 8.64 6.43 2.07
C HIS A 138 8.39 7.11 3.43
N ALA A 139 7.38 7.98 3.53
CA ALA A 139 7.00 8.68 4.77
C ALA A 139 8.18 9.38 5.49
N MET A 140 9.08 10.02 4.72
CA MET A 140 10.26 10.71 5.24
C MET A 140 9.98 12.17 5.67
N ASP A 141 8.74 12.64 5.56
CA ASP A 141 8.29 13.99 5.99
C ASP A 141 7.77 13.99 7.43
N TYR A 142 8.63 13.62 8.40
CA TYR A 142 8.24 13.44 9.81
C TYR A 142 7.92 14.76 10.53
N ASP A 143 8.53 15.86 10.11
CA ASP A 143 8.34 17.21 10.66
C ASP A 143 7.39 18.08 9.83
N LYS A 144 6.84 17.53 8.74
CA LYS A 144 5.95 18.23 7.78
C LYS A 144 6.60 19.44 7.11
N LEU A 145 7.94 19.52 7.10
CA LEU A 145 8.69 20.63 6.50
C LEU A 145 9.17 20.30 5.08
N ALA A 146 9.44 19.03 4.78
CA ALA A 146 10.08 18.64 3.53
C ALA A 146 9.23 19.02 2.32
N MET A 147 7.90 18.88 2.41
CA MET A 147 6.99 19.26 1.32
C MET A 147 7.02 20.77 1.01
N ARG A 148 7.42 21.61 1.96
CA ARG A 148 7.46 23.07 1.84
C ARG A 148 8.76 23.57 1.20
N TRP A 149 9.81 22.76 1.17
CA TRP A 149 11.10 23.18 0.64
C TRP A 149 11.11 23.24 -0.88
N ARG A 150 11.89 24.17 -1.41
CA ARG A 150 12.14 24.33 -2.85
C ARG A 150 13.60 24.04 -3.22
N THR A 151 14.49 23.96 -2.23
CA THR A 151 15.92 23.72 -2.42
C THR A 151 16.17 22.23 -2.60
N PRO A 152 16.69 21.77 -3.76
CA PRO A 152 16.97 20.36 -4.00
C PRO A 152 17.93 19.77 -2.96
N SER A 153 19.03 20.45 -2.65
CA SER A 153 20.06 19.97 -1.72
C SER A 153 19.51 19.63 -0.32
N LYS A 154 18.57 20.45 0.20
CA LYS A 154 17.91 20.18 1.48
C LYS A 154 17.03 18.92 1.45
N LEU A 155 16.39 18.65 0.32
CA LEU A 155 15.58 17.44 0.12
C LEU A 155 16.46 16.21 -0.05
N GLN A 156 17.60 16.34 -0.73
CA GLN A 156 18.57 15.26 -0.89
C GLN A 156 19.17 14.87 0.47
N GLU A 157 19.62 15.84 1.25
CA GLU A 157 20.13 15.64 2.62
C GLU A 157 19.09 14.96 3.51
N ARG A 158 17.83 15.41 3.47
CA ARG A 158 16.70 14.78 4.17
C ARG A 158 16.56 13.29 3.88
N ILE A 159 16.62 12.92 2.60
CA ILE A 159 16.47 11.53 2.15
C ILE A 159 17.67 10.72 2.65
N VAL A 160 18.89 11.22 2.45
CA VAL A 160 20.13 10.55 2.86
C VAL A 160 20.17 10.32 4.38
N ASP A 161 19.92 11.36 5.18
CA ASP A 161 19.93 11.25 6.65
C ASP A 161 18.91 10.23 7.15
N ARG A 162 17.72 10.24 6.55
CA ARG A 162 16.65 9.34 6.95
C ARG A 162 16.95 7.89 6.60
N VAL A 163 17.49 7.65 5.40
CA VAL A 163 17.89 6.32 4.95
C VAL A 163 19.04 5.79 5.79
N LYS A 164 20.07 6.61 6.09
CA LYS A 164 21.17 6.22 6.98
C LYS A 164 20.65 5.82 8.37
N ALA A 165 19.85 6.68 9.01
CA ALA A 165 19.33 6.44 10.35
C ALA A 165 18.50 5.15 10.44
N LEU A 166 17.72 4.84 9.40
CA LEU A 166 16.88 3.64 9.36
C LEU A 166 17.65 2.39 8.93
N SER A 167 18.68 2.51 8.08
CA SER A 167 19.50 1.40 7.64
C SER A 167 20.44 0.91 8.74
N THR A 168 21.07 1.81 9.51
CA THR A 168 21.90 1.44 10.66
C THR A 168 21.10 0.72 11.75
N LYS A 169 19.83 1.10 11.93
CA LYS A 169 18.95 0.41 12.89
C LYS A 169 18.58 -0.99 12.43
N GLY A 170 18.41 -1.22 11.12
CA GLY A 170 18.11 -2.54 10.56
C GLY A 170 19.31 -3.48 10.54
N ASP A 171 20.52 -2.93 10.38
CA ASP A 171 21.78 -3.70 10.35
C ASP A 171 22.17 -4.23 11.74
N ALA A 172 21.79 -3.53 12.81
CA ALA A 172 22.05 -3.95 14.20
C ALA A 172 21.25 -5.20 14.64
N PHE A 173 20.30 -5.69 13.82
CA PHE A 173 19.50 -6.89 14.09
C PHE A 173 19.76 -8.01 13.07
N ARG A 174 20.79 -7.90 12.22
CA ARG A 174 21.13 -8.90 11.22
C ARG A 174 22.36 -9.72 11.60
#